data_AF-A0A914YP15-F1
#
_entry.id   AF-A0A914YP15-F1
#
_cell.length_a   1.000
_cell.length_b   1.000
_cell.length_c   1.000
_cell.angle_alpha   90.00
_cell.angle_beta   90.00
_cell.angle_gamma   90.00
#
_symmetry.space_group_name_H-M   'P 1'
#
loop_
_entity.id
_entity.type
_entity.pdbx_description
1 polymer ?
#
loop_
_entity_poly.entity_id
_entity_poly.type
_entity_poly.pdbx_seq_one_letter_code
_entity_poly.pdbx_strand_id
1 'polypeptide(L)'
;MGQIKIGDLGLSRLFSENTIVAKTMISTEYYKAPERTNPAIFGYHFKSDIWSLGCLLYELCTLRSPFNGEIDNAYALHKKICSAKYLPFPSQSYSDQLQFFVKSCMSVSSCDRPSAENCHFAARRMYIHFETLLMKYKKANGIS
;
A
#
# COMPACT_ATOMS: atom_id res chain seq x y z
N MET A 1 -23.14 2.89 -8.38
CA MET A 1 -22.33 3.54 -7.33
C MET A 1 -21.71 2.45 -6.47
N GLY A 2 -20.38 2.29 -6.51
CA GLY A 2 -19.68 1.34 -5.64
C GLY A 2 -19.11 2.08 -4.44
N GLN A 3 -19.61 1.78 -3.23
CA GLN A 3 -18.93 2.20 -2.00
C GLN A 3 -17.82 1.19 -1.72
N ILE A 4 -16.57 1.64 -1.70
CA ILE A 4 -15.47 0.84 -1.15
C ILE A 4 -15.60 0.92 0.37
N LYS A 5 -16.02 -0.18 0.98
CA LYS A 5 -16.01 -0.36 2.44
C LYS A 5 -14.76 -1.16 2.79
N ILE A 6 -13.89 -0.62 3.64
CA ILE A 6 -12.80 -1.39 4.24
C ILE A 6 -13.47 -2.28 5.30
N GLY A 7 -13.60 -3.57 5.00
CA GLY A 7 -13.99 -4.58 5.98
C GLY A 7 -12.74 -5.28 6.50
N ASP A 8 -12.59 -5.36 7.81
CA ASP A 8 -11.64 -6.26 8.44
C ASP A 8 -12.13 -7.70 8.23
N LEU A 9 -11.40 -8.48 7.43
CA LEU A 9 -11.66 -9.91 7.18
C LEU A 9 -10.75 -10.79 8.05
N GLY A 10 -10.43 -10.33 9.26
CA GLY A 10 -9.75 -11.12 10.27
C GLY A 10 -10.39 -12.48 10.45
N LEU A 11 -9.70 -13.53 9.99
CA LEU A 11 -9.85 -14.92 10.42
C LEU A 11 -10.99 -15.75 9.80
N SER A 12 -11.21 -15.71 8.49
CA SER A 12 -12.02 -16.73 7.79
C SER A 12 -11.23 -17.53 6.74
N ARG A 13 -10.17 -18.23 7.16
CA ARG A 13 -9.59 -19.36 6.41
C ARG A 13 -9.14 -20.47 7.39
N LEU A 14 -9.88 -21.58 7.38
CA LEU A 14 -9.67 -22.80 8.18
C LEU A 14 -8.42 -23.59 7.73
N PHE A 15 -7.19 -23.31 8.20
CA PHE A 15 -6.04 -24.23 7.99
C PHE A 15 -4.91 -24.07 9.04
N SER A 16 -4.49 -25.18 9.67
CA SER A 16 -3.44 -25.46 10.70
C SER A 16 -2.73 -24.32 11.47
N GLU A 17 -2.82 -24.37 12.81
CA GLU A 17 -2.38 -23.37 13.80
C GLU A 17 -0.90 -22.95 13.75
N ASN A 18 0.06 -23.87 13.59
CA ASN A 18 1.49 -23.52 13.65
C ASN A 18 1.98 -22.73 12.43
N THR A 19 1.43 -23.01 11.25
CA THR A 19 1.73 -22.26 10.02
C THR A 19 1.01 -20.91 10.02
N ILE A 20 -0.16 -20.80 10.68
CA ILE A 20 -0.85 -19.51 10.86
C ILE A 20 0.01 -18.56 11.67
N VAL A 21 0.57 -18.95 12.82
CA VAL A 21 1.32 -17.99 13.64
C VAL A 21 2.54 -17.45 12.87
N ALA A 22 3.34 -18.33 12.27
CA ALA A 22 4.49 -17.91 11.47
C ALA A 22 4.07 -17.10 10.23
N LYS A 23 3.08 -17.58 9.46
CA LYS A 23 2.64 -16.89 8.23
C LYS A 23 1.89 -15.60 8.53
N THR A 24 1.14 -15.49 9.63
CA THR A 24 0.42 -14.27 10.03
C THR A 24 1.38 -13.25 10.62
N MET A 25 2.38 -13.67 11.41
CA MET A 25 3.47 -12.80 11.83
C MET A 25 4.23 -12.24 10.63
N ILE A 26 4.63 -13.10 9.70
CA ILE A 26 5.37 -12.71 8.49
C ILE A 26 4.49 -11.87 7.54
N SER A 27 3.22 -12.26 7.35
CA SER A 27 2.24 -11.52 6.53
C SER A 27 1.98 -10.11 7.06
N THR A 28 1.91 -9.94 8.38
CA THR A 28 1.72 -8.64 9.02
C THR A 28 3.00 -7.80 8.94
N GLU A 29 4.18 -8.42 8.91
CA GLU A 29 5.47 -7.72 8.79
C GLU A 29 5.69 -7.05 7.44
N TYR A 30 5.16 -7.58 6.33
CA TYR A 30 5.33 -6.94 5.00
C TYR A 30 4.71 -5.54 4.92
N TYR A 31 3.72 -5.24 5.76
CA TYR A 31 3.05 -3.94 5.79
C TYR A 31 3.52 -3.07 6.97
N LYS A 32 4.46 -3.54 7.80
CA LYS A 32 4.99 -2.75 8.91
C LYS A 32 6.01 -1.73 8.40
N ALA A 33 5.85 -0.50 8.86
CA ALA A 33 6.80 0.56 8.60
C ALA A 33 8.13 0.32 9.37
N PRO A 34 9.28 0.76 8.83
CA PRO A 34 10.61 0.51 9.38
C PRO A 34 10.81 1.04 10.82
N GLU A 35 10.07 2.08 11.22
CA GLU A 35 10.15 2.71 12.55
C GLU A 35 9.49 1.91 13.69
N ARG A 36 8.64 0.92 13.39
CA ARG A 36 7.82 0.24 14.43
C ARG A 36 8.65 -0.62 15.40
N THR A 37 9.96 -0.66 15.24
CA THR A 37 10.93 -1.24 16.18
C THR A 37 11.25 -0.32 17.38
N ASN A 38 10.82 0.95 17.39
CA ASN A 38 11.06 1.86 18.52
C ASN A 38 9.73 2.45 19.08
N PRO A 39 9.18 1.91 20.17
CA PRO A 39 7.85 2.28 20.70
C PRO A 39 7.80 3.66 21.38
N ALA A 40 8.91 4.40 21.45
CA ALA A 40 9.02 5.63 22.24
C ALA A 40 8.41 6.89 21.61
N ILE A 41 7.84 6.84 20.40
CA ILE A 41 7.38 8.05 19.69
C ILE A 41 5.91 7.98 19.31
N PHE A 42 5.05 8.55 20.17
CA PHE A 42 3.58 8.57 20.11
C PHE A 42 2.98 9.20 18.82
N GLY A 43 3.79 9.82 17.96
CA GLY A 43 3.36 10.43 16.67
C GLY A 43 3.60 9.56 15.42
N TYR A 44 4.32 8.44 15.54
CA TYR A 44 4.67 7.59 14.39
C TYR A 44 3.58 6.59 13.99
N HIS A 45 2.53 6.43 14.80
CA HIS A 45 1.44 5.48 14.52
C HIS A 45 0.71 5.82 13.21
N PHE A 46 0.30 7.07 13.02
CA PHE A 46 -0.42 7.49 11.82
C PHE A 46 0.45 7.39 10.56
N LYS A 47 1.73 7.72 10.65
CA LYS A 47 2.67 7.61 9.52
C LYS A 47 2.95 6.16 9.16
N SER A 48 2.90 5.24 10.11
CA SER A 48 2.97 3.82 9.82
C SER A 48 1.75 3.33 9.04
N ASP A 49 0.57 3.90 9.24
CA ASP A 49 -0.62 3.51 8.45
C ASP A 49 -0.54 4.04 7.02
N ILE A 50 0.11 5.21 6.81
CA ILE A 50 0.42 5.71 5.46
C ILE A 50 1.37 4.77 4.71
N TRP A 51 2.34 4.17 5.40
CA TRP A 51 3.20 3.15 4.81
C TRP A 51 2.41 1.92 4.37
N SER A 52 1.55 1.39 5.24
CA SER A 52 0.66 0.26 4.93
C SER A 52 -0.25 0.58 3.74
N LEU A 53 -0.77 1.80 3.66
CA LEU A 53 -1.55 2.29 2.51
C LEU A 53 -0.72 2.28 1.23
N GLY A 54 0.53 2.75 1.29
CA GLY A 54 1.46 2.69 0.15
C GLY A 54 1.68 1.26 -0.32
N CYS A 55 1.90 0.33 0.60
CA CYS A 55 2.09 -1.09 0.29
C CYS A 55 0.84 -1.69 -0.37
N LEU A 56 -0.35 -1.39 0.15
CA LEU A 56 -1.62 -1.83 -0.42
C LEU A 56 -1.84 -1.27 -1.83
N LEU A 57 -1.59 0.03 -2.03
CA LEU A 57 -1.74 0.66 -3.34
C LEU A 57 -0.75 0.08 -4.35
N TYR A 58 0.49 -0.18 -3.94
CA TYR A 58 1.48 -0.86 -4.77
C TYR A 58 1.00 -2.27 -5.17
N GLU A 59 0.47 -3.03 -4.22
CA GLU A 59 -0.04 -4.37 -4.46
C GLU A 59 -1.26 -4.37 -5.40
N LEU A 60 -2.16 -3.40 -5.26
CA LEU A 60 -3.28 -3.23 -6.19
C LEU A 60 -2.82 -2.88 -7.61
N CYS A 61 -1.70 -2.15 -7.75
CA CYS A 61 -1.15 -1.79 -9.05
C CYS A 61 -0.34 -2.93 -9.69
N THR A 62 0.40 -3.70 -8.90
CA THR A 62 1.36 -4.68 -9.43
C THR A 62 0.90 -6.12 -9.27
N LEU A 63 -0.20 -6.35 -8.56
CA LEU A 63 -0.69 -7.65 -8.09
C LEU A 63 0.38 -8.45 -7.32
N ARG A 64 1.37 -7.74 -6.77
CA ARG A 64 2.52 -8.28 -6.05
C ARG A 64 2.77 -7.41 -4.82
N SER A 65 2.97 -8.03 -3.66
CA SER A 65 3.36 -7.25 -2.48
C SER A 65 4.78 -6.69 -2.66
N PRO A 66 5.04 -5.42 -2.25
CA PRO A 66 6.29 -4.70 -2.56
C PRO A 66 7.53 -5.38 -2.00
N PHE A 67 7.39 -6.02 -0.83
CA PHE A 67 8.48 -6.69 -0.14
C PHE A 67 8.35 -8.22 -0.18
N ASN A 68 7.41 -8.75 -0.98
CA ASN A 68 7.25 -10.18 -1.17
C ASN A 68 8.34 -10.72 -2.11
N GLY A 69 8.96 -11.83 -1.71
CA GLY A 69 9.99 -12.54 -2.45
C GLY A 69 10.41 -13.78 -1.68
N GLU A 70 11.18 -14.66 -2.32
CA GLU A 70 11.90 -15.76 -1.63
C GLU A 70 12.74 -15.13 -0.52
N ILE A 71 12.21 -15.18 0.69
CA ILE A 71 12.83 -14.61 1.88
C ILE A 71 12.98 -15.77 2.83
N ASP A 72 14.22 -16.22 2.97
CA ASP A 72 14.57 -17.35 3.83
C ASP A 72 14.49 -17.00 5.32
N ASN A 73 14.46 -15.70 5.68
CA ASN A 73 14.44 -15.25 7.08
C ASN A 73 13.92 -13.80 7.26
N ALA A 74 13.26 -13.52 8.40
CA ALA A 74 12.71 -12.22 8.80
C ALA A 74 13.74 -11.07 8.79
N TYR A 75 15.02 -11.36 9.05
CA TYR A 75 16.10 -10.36 8.97
C TYR A 75 16.27 -9.77 7.56
N ALA A 76 16.18 -10.62 6.52
CA ALA A 76 16.28 -10.17 5.13
C ALA A 76 15.07 -9.34 4.71
N LEU A 77 13.87 -9.65 5.24
CA LEU A 77 12.67 -8.82 5.06
C LEU A 77 12.87 -7.44 5.70
N HIS A 78 13.31 -7.40 6.96
CA HIS A 78 13.57 -6.14 7.66
C HIS A 78 14.57 -5.26 6.91
N LYS A 79 15.65 -5.84 6.37
CA LYS A 79 16.64 -5.10 5.55
C LYS A 79 16.05 -4.52 4.27
N LYS A 80 15.13 -5.23 3.59
CA LYS A 80 14.43 -4.73 2.40
C LYS A 80 13.48 -3.57 2.74
N ILE A 81 12.75 -3.68 3.84
CA ILE A 81 11.85 -2.63 4.34
C ILE A 81 12.65 -1.37 4.69
N CYS A 82 13.72 -1.51 5.47
CA CYS A 82 14.58 -0.39 5.89
C CYS A 82 15.34 0.28 4.74
N SER A 83 15.47 -0.40 3.59
CA SER A 83 16.05 0.18 2.37
C SER A 83 15.01 0.63 1.34
N ALA A 84 13.71 0.46 1.62
CA ALA A 84 12.61 0.67 0.67
C ALA A 84 12.90 0.08 -0.71
N LYS A 85 13.49 -1.13 -0.76
CA LYS A 85 13.87 -1.79 -2.00
C LYS A 85 12.76 -2.72 -2.48
N TYR A 86 12.00 -2.26 -3.47
CA TYR A 86 10.94 -3.01 -4.16
C TYR A 86 11.07 -2.87 -5.68
N LEU A 87 10.36 -3.71 -6.43
CA LEU A 87 10.39 -3.66 -7.90
C LEU A 87 9.75 -2.35 -8.40
N PRO A 88 10.23 -1.77 -9.50
CA PRO A 88 9.57 -0.62 -10.10
C PRO A 88 8.17 -1.01 -10.61
N PHE A 89 7.29 -0.01 -10.72
CA PHE A 89 5.99 -0.21 -11.38
C PHE A 89 6.20 -0.76 -12.79
N PRO A 90 5.33 -1.68 -13.26
CA PRO A 90 5.37 -2.14 -14.63
C PRO A 90 5.24 -0.94 -15.58
N SER A 91 6.21 -0.84 -16.50
CA SER A 91 6.33 0.25 -17.46
C SER A 91 4.99 0.45 -18.19
N GLN A 92 4.49 1.69 -18.22
CA GLN A 92 3.29 2.13 -18.96
C GLN A 92 1.91 1.75 -18.38
N SER A 93 1.80 1.05 -17.25
CA SER A 93 0.47 0.66 -16.73
C SER A 93 -0.22 1.75 -15.88
N TYR A 94 0.53 2.69 -15.29
CA TYR A 94 -0.01 3.67 -14.33
C TYR A 94 0.61 5.05 -14.51
N SER A 95 -0.16 6.09 -14.18
CA SER A 95 0.29 7.49 -14.29
C SER A 95 1.46 7.80 -13.35
N ASP A 96 2.35 8.70 -13.78
CA ASP A 96 3.48 9.15 -12.96
C ASP A 96 3.02 9.73 -11.62
N GLN A 97 1.85 10.37 -11.60
CA GLN A 97 1.25 10.91 -10.39
C GLN A 97 0.89 9.81 -9.37
N LEU A 98 0.34 8.68 -9.82
CA LEU A 98 0.04 7.55 -8.95
C LEU A 98 1.33 6.89 -8.45
N GLN A 99 2.28 6.65 -9.35
CA GLN A 99 3.56 6.05 -8.99
C GLN A 99 4.31 6.91 -7.97
N PHE A 100 4.34 8.24 -8.16
CA PHE A 100 4.93 9.18 -7.23
C PHE A 100 4.23 9.14 -5.88
N PHE A 101 2.91 9.20 -5.85
CA PHE A 101 2.13 9.15 -4.60
C PHE A 101 2.41 7.88 -3.79
N VAL A 102 2.40 6.71 -4.44
CA VAL A 102 2.70 5.44 -3.77
C VAL A 102 4.15 5.41 -3.24
N LYS A 103 5.11 5.89 -4.03
CA LYS A 103 6.52 6.03 -3.59
C LYS A 103 6.64 6.94 -2.36
N SER A 104 5.95 8.07 -2.32
CA SER A 104 5.94 8.99 -1.18
C SER A 104 5.34 8.35 0.08
N CYS A 105 4.27 7.54 -0.07
CA CYS A 105 3.69 6.80 1.06
C CYS A 105 4.66 5.76 1.64
N MET A 106 5.50 5.14 0.80
CA MET A 106 6.50 4.14 1.19
C MET A 106 7.91 4.73 1.41
N SER A 107 8.02 6.00 1.83
CA SER A 107 9.31 6.57 2.23
C SER A 107 9.80 5.95 3.54
N VAL A 108 11.09 5.59 3.64
CA VAL A 108 11.69 5.02 4.86
C VAL A 108 11.51 5.99 6.02
N SER A 109 11.82 7.26 5.80
CA SER A 109 11.61 8.32 6.78
C SER A 109 10.13 8.64 6.90
N SER A 110 9.59 8.58 8.12
CA SER A 110 8.16 8.81 8.38
C SER A 110 7.72 10.27 8.15
N CYS A 111 8.64 11.23 8.31
CA CYS A 111 8.35 12.66 8.10
C CYS A 111 8.20 13.00 6.62
N ASP A 112 8.86 12.25 5.72
CA ASP A 112 8.76 12.43 4.27
C ASP A 112 7.46 11.87 3.69
N ARG A 113 6.75 11.04 4.48
CA ARG A 113 5.45 10.50 4.07
C ARG A 113 4.39 11.61 4.11
N PRO A 114 3.38 11.58 3.22
CA PRO A 114 2.27 12.53 3.28
C PRO A 114 1.47 12.42 4.60
N SER A 115 0.72 13.45 4.94
CA SER A 115 -0.30 13.34 6.01
C SER A 115 -1.51 12.56 5.52
N ALA A 116 -2.35 12.08 6.44
CA ALA A 116 -3.63 11.47 6.08
C ALA A 116 -4.53 12.42 5.27
N GLU A 117 -4.50 13.71 5.59
CA GLU A 117 -5.22 14.75 4.83
C GLU A 117 -4.68 14.88 3.40
N ASN A 118 -3.35 14.88 3.22
CA ASN A 118 -2.76 14.88 1.87
C ASN A 118 -3.11 13.62 1.10
N CYS A 119 -3.18 12.46 1.76
CA CYS A 119 -3.62 11.21 1.14
C CYS A 119 -5.07 11.29 0.68
N HIS A 120 -5.96 11.82 1.52
CA HIS A 120 -7.35 12.06 1.17
C HIS A 120 -7.49 13.00 -0.03
N PHE A 121 -6.74 14.10 -0.03
CA PHE A 121 -6.74 15.06 -1.14
C PHE A 121 -6.24 14.44 -2.44
N ALA A 122 -5.14 13.68 -2.40
CA ALA A 122 -4.61 12.97 -3.56
C ALA A 122 -5.63 11.95 -4.11
N ALA A 123 -6.24 11.14 -3.24
CA ALA A 123 -7.27 10.18 -3.62
C ALA A 123 -8.48 10.86 -4.26
N ARG A 124 -8.96 11.97 -3.68
CA ARG A 124 -10.08 12.75 -4.23
C ARG A 124 -9.75 13.31 -5.61
N ARG A 125 -8.53 13.84 -5.82
CA ARG A 125 -8.09 14.34 -7.13
C ARG A 125 -8.01 13.24 -8.17
N MET A 126 -7.44 12.07 -7.81
CA MET A 126 -7.37 10.92 -8.71
C MET A 126 -8.77 10.42 -9.07
N TYR A 127 -9.70 10.35 -8.11
CA TYR A 127 -11.08 9.97 -8.35
C TYR A 127 -11.81 10.91 -9.32
N ILE A 128 -11.73 12.22 -9.09
CA ILE A 128 -12.35 13.22 -9.98
C ILE A 128 -11.78 13.11 -11.40
N HIS A 129 -10.46 12.90 -11.52
CA HIS A 129 -9.83 12.71 -12.81
C HIS A 129 -10.33 11.44 -13.52
N PHE A 130 -10.42 10.33 -12.80
CA PHE A 130 -10.98 9.08 -13.31
C PHE A 130 -12.43 9.24 -13.79
N GLU A 131 -13.30 9.86 -12.99
CA GLU A 131 -14.70 10.12 -13.38
C GLU A 131 -14.77 10.99 -14.64
N THR A 132 -13.89 11.99 -14.76
CA THR A 132 -13.81 12.84 -15.94
C THR A 132 -13.41 12.05 -17.19
N LEU A 133 -12.44 11.14 -17.07
CA LEU A 133 -12.03 10.25 -18.16
C LEU A 133 -13.14 9.26 -18.53
N LEU A 134 -13.82 8.69 -17.54
CA LEU A 134 -14.91 7.74 -17.74
C LEU A 134 -16.09 8.41 -18.47
N MET A 135 -16.43 9.64 -18.10
CA MET A 135 -17.47 10.42 -18.78
C MET A 135 -17.10 10.72 -20.24
N LYS A 136 -15.84 11.08 -20.50
CA LYS A 136 -15.33 11.25 -21.88
C LYS A 136 -15.40 9.96 -22.68
N TYR A 137 -15.00 8.84 -22.09
CA TYR A 137 -15.05 7.52 -22.72
C TYR A 137 -16.49 7.10 -23.05
N LYS A 138 -17.42 7.24 -22.10
CA LYS A 138 -18.84 6.95 -22.31
C LYS A 138 -19.44 7.78 -23.44
N LYS A 139 -19.15 9.09 -23.45
CA LYS A 139 -19.57 10.01 -24.51
C LYS A 139 -19.00 9.63 -25.87
N ALA A 140 -17.73 9.22 -25.93
CA ALA A 140 -17.07 8.80 -27.17
C ALA A 140 -17.63 7.48 -27.73
N ASN A 141 -18.17 6.60 -26.87
CA ASN A 141 -18.66 5.28 -27.26
C ASN A 141 -20.20 5.16 -27.22
N GLY A 142 -20.93 6.26 -27.01
CA GLY A 142 -22.40 6.25 -27.00
C GLY A 142 -23.04 5.44 -25.86
N ILE A 143 -22.31 5.18 -24.77
CA ILE A 143 -22.80 4.40 -23.64
C ILE A 143 -23.43 5.37 -22.64
N SER A 144 -24.78 5.37 -22.56
CA SER A 144 -25.56 6.15 -21.57
C SER A 144 -25.43 5.61 -20.16
#